data_AF-A0A8T8D8K6-F1
#
_entry.id   AF-A0A8T8D8K6-F1
#
_cell.length_a   1.000
_cell.length_b   1.000
_cell.length_c   1.000
_cell.angle_alpha   90.00
_cell.angle_beta   90.00
_cell.angle_gamma   90.00
#
_symmetry.space_group_name_H-M   'P 1'
#
loop_
_entity.id
_entity.type
_entity.pdbx_description
1 polymer ?
#
loop_
_entity_poly.entity_id
_entity_poly.type
_entity_poly.pdbx_seq_one_letter_code
_entity_poly.pdbx_strand_id
1 'polypeptide(L)'
;MVLLLLAGLAGVLWVVGIRRSLVDRVQGHGLTRHLLRLPWFHRDTGAGGFLLASNLLLFGAALALLAGVVRLQVPYLHWLVMAGAVVASVYLWLCTAAACRVRGRHSVRVALLGSSPYLLLAAAFSYRLAGLQPAYPGDDLVMAAVGLIAAVLVTAVAFATCLLIVGFSGRHTRAA
;
A
#
# COMPACT_ATOMS: atom_id res chain seq x y z
N MET A 1 7.98 18.96 2.85
CA MET A 1 8.13 17.52 3.16
C MET A 1 7.27 17.10 4.35
N VAL A 2 7.50 17.59 5.57
CA VAL A 2 6.73 17.21 6.77
C VAL A 2 5.22 17.44 6.59
N LEU A 3 4.80 18.64 6.13
CA LEU A 3 3.39 18.93 5.87
C LEU A 3 2.74 17.99 4.85
N LEU A 4 3.49 17.57 3.83
CA LEU A 4 3.00 16.63 2.81
C LEU A 4 2.85 15.21 3.38
N LEU A 5 3.79 14.77 4.21
CA LEU A 5 3.70 13.49 4.92
C LEU A 5 2.50 13.48 5.88
N LEU A 6 2.27 14.57 6.61
CA LEU A 6 1.11 14.72 7.49
C LEU A 6 -0.21 14.73 6.72
N ALA A 7 -0.29 15.47 5.61
CA ALA A 7 -1.46 15.48 4.75
C ALA A 7 -1.75 14.10 4.14
N GLY A 8 -0.71 13.41 3.68
CA GLY A 8 -0.80 12.04 3.17
C GLY A 8 -1.30 11.06 4.24
N LEU A 9 -0.72 11.13 5.45
CA LEU A 9 -1.15 10.31 6.59
C LEU A 9 -2.60 10.61 6.98
N ALA A 10 -3.00 11.88 7.05
CA ALA A 10 -4.37 12.28 7.34
C ALA A 10 -5.37 11.74 6.30
N GLY A 11 -5.04 11.87 5.00
CA GLY A 11 -5.87 11.33 3.92
C GLY A 11 -6.00 9.80 4.00
N VAL A 12 -4.92 9.11 4.31
CA VAL A 12 -4.91 7.66 4.54
C VAL A 12 -5.78 7.27 5.74
N LEU A 13 -5.62 7.95 6.88
CA LEU A 13 -6.41 7.69 8.08
C LEU A 13 -7.90 7.95 7.85
N TRP A 14 -8.23 8.99 7.10
CA TRP A 14 -9.59 9.28 6.66
C TRP A 14 -10.17 8.11 5.87
N VAL A 15 -9.48 7.64 4.83
CA VAL A 15 -9.88 6.48 4.02
C VAL A 15 -10.07 5.23 4.88
N VAL A 16 -9.16 4.98 5.81
CA VAL A 16 -9.27 3.86 6.76
C VAL A 16 -10.52 4.03 7.64
N GLY A 17 -10.84 5.24 8.10
CA GLY A 17 -12.04 5.53 8.87
C GLY A 17 -13.34 5.19 8.13
N ILE A 18 -13.44 5.59 6.86
CA ILE A 18 -14.63 5.35 6.01
C ILE A 18 -14.57 4.04 5.20
N ARG A 19 -13.57 3.18 5.45
CA ARG A 19 -13.28 2.00 4.62
C ARG A 19 -14.48 1.09 4.39
N ARG A 20 -15.36 0.91 5.38
CA ARG A 20 -16.54 0.02 5.28
C ARG A 20 -17.49 0.51 4.20
N SER A 21 -17.84 1.80 4.24
CA SER A 21 -18.70 2.45 3.24
C SER A 21 -18.07 2.44 1.85
N LEU A 22 -16.74 2.61 1.76
CA LEU A 22 -16.02 2.51 0.48
C LEU A 22 -16.06 1.09 -0.08
N VAL A 23 -15.85 0.08 0.76
CA VAL A 23 -15.95 -1.34 0.38
C VAL A 23 -17.34 -1.68 -0.16
N ASP A 24 -18.40 -1.21 0.51
CA ASP A 24 -19.78 -1.41 0.04
C ASP A 24 -20.00 -0.78 -1.34
N ARG A 25 -19.47 0.42 -1.56
CA ARG A 25 -19.59 1.13 -2.85
C ARG A 25 -18.84 0.42 -3.98
N VAL A 26 -17.65 -0.12 -3.73
CA VAL A 26 -16.87 -0.82 -4.77
C VAL A 26 -17.25 -2.28 -4.95
N GLN A 27 -18.12 -2.84 -4.10
CA GLN A 27 -18.59 -4.22 -4.22
C GLN A 27 -19.25 -4.51 -5.58
N GLY A 28 -20.01 -3.54 -6.09
CA GLY A 28 -20.67 -3.63 -7.40
C GLY A 28 -19.76 -3.32 -8.60
N HIS A 29 -18.50 -2.93 -8.39
CA HIS A 29 -17.65 -2.48 -9.47
C HIS A 29 -17.12 -3.62 -10.36
N GLY A 30 -16.79 -3.31 -11.62
CA GLY A 30 -16.39 -4.32 -12.61
C GLY A 30 -15.18 -5.15 -12.19
N LEU A 31 -14.18 -4.51 -11.55
CA LEU A 31 -12.98 -5.18 -11.05
C LEU A 31 -13.32 -6.20 -9.94
N THR A 32 -14.13 -5.81 -8.96
CA THR A 32 -14.57 -6.71 -7.89
C THR A 32 -15.34 -7.91 -8.45
N ARG A 33 -16.26 -7.68 -9.40
CA ARG A 33 -16.99 -8.76 -10.08
C ARG A 33 -16.05 -9.67 -10.88
N HIS A 34 -15.05 -9.11 -11.53
CA HIS A 34 -14.05 -9.89 -12.27
C HIS A 34 -13.23 -10.78 -11.33
N LEU A 35 -12.76 -10.24 -10.20
CA LEU A 35 -12.05 -11.02 -9.18
C LEU A 35 -12.92 -12.15 -8.62
N LEU A 36 -14.21 -11.91 -8.41
CA LEU A 36 -15.17 -12.92 -7.95
C LEU A 36 -15.45 -14.02 -8.98
N ARG A 37 -15.14 -13.83 -10.27
CA ARG A 37 -15.29 -14.90 -11.28
C ARG A 37 -14.09 -15.84 -11.33
N LEU A 38 -12.95 -15.45 -10.75
CA LEU A 38 -11.72 -16.22 -10.83
C LEU A 38 -11.71 -17.33 -9.77
N PRO A 39 -11.65 -18.63 -10.15
CA PRO A 39 -11.76 -19.74 -9.21
C PRO A 39 -10.55 -19.79 -8.25
N TRP A 40 -9.37 -19.44 -8.71
CA TRP A 40 -8.16 -19.38 -7.87
C TRP A 40 -8.23 -18.25 -6.84
N PHE A 41 -8.93 -17.15 -7.14
CA PHE A 41 -9.11 -16.02 -6.22
C PHE A 41 -9.97 -16.41 -5.02
N HIS A 42 -10.79 -17.46 -5.11
CA HIS A 42 -11.63 -17.95 -4.01
C HIS A 42 -10.83 -18.56 -2.85
N ARG A 43 -9.59 -19.02 -3.09
CA ARG A 43 -8.69 -19.52 -2.06
C ARG A 43 -7.94 -18.35 -1.43
N ASP A 44 -7.71 -18.38 -0.12
CA ASP A 44 -7.03 -17.28 0.58
C ASP A 44 -5.59 -17.08 0.09
N THR A 45 -4.91 -18.17 -0.29
CA THR A 45 -3.58 -18.12 -0.92
C THR A 45 -3.62 -17.45 -2.30
N GLY A 46 -4.67 -17.71 -3.10
CA GLY A 46 -4.84 -17.07 -4.41
C GLY A 46 -5.15 -15.58 -4.30
N ALA A 47 -6.09 -15.20 -3.42
CA ALA A 47 -6.40 -13.79 -3.17
C ALA A 47 -5.19 -13.04 -2.60
N GLY A 48 -4.45 -13.65 -1.66
CA GLY A 48 -3.26 -13.05 -1.09
C GLY A 48 -2.11 -12.96 -2.10
N GLY A 49 -1.95 -13.97 -2.97
CA GLY A 49 -1.00 -13.96 -4.08
C GLY A 49 -1.31 -12.88 -5.13
N PHE A 50 -2.59 -12.66 -5.44
CA PHE A 50 -3.00 -11.53 -6.28
C PHE A 50 -2.65 -10.19 -5.65
N LEU A 51 -2.96 -10.03 -4.36
CA LEU A 51 -2.69 -8.79 -3.64
C LEU A 51 -1.18 -8.53 -3.56
N LEU A 52 -0.39 -9.58 -3.32
CA LEU A 52 1.07 -9.54 -3.35
C LEU A 52 1.58 -9.08 -4.72
N ALA A 53 1.19 -9.77 -5.79
CA ALA A 53 1.61 -9.46 -7.15
C ALA A 53 1.21 -8.04 -7.57
N SER A 54 -0.02 -7.63 -7.24
CA SER A 54 -0.52 -6.28 -7.53
C SER A 54 0.26 -5.21 -6.78
N ASN A 55 0.59 -5.44 -5.51
CA ASN A 55 1.39 -4.51 -4.70
C ASN A 55 2.82 -4.38 -5.24
N LEU A 56 3.46 -5.50 -5.59
CA LEU A 56 4.79 -5.48 -6.24
C LEU A 56 4.74 -4.76 -7.58
N LEU A 57 3.74 -5.02 -8.41
CA LEU A 57 3.60 -4.39 -9.72
C LEU A 57 3.34 -2.89 -9.61
N LEU A 58 2.42 -2.45 -8.75
CA LEU A 58 2.14 -1.03 -8.55
C LEU A 58 3.34 -0.30 -7.96
N PHE A 59 4.00 -0.88 -6.95
CA PHE A 59 5.16 -0.27 -6.33
C PHE A 59 6.35 -0.21 -7.31
N GLY A 60 6.61 -1.30 -8.03
CA GLY A 60 7.64 -1.35 -9.07
C GLY A 60 7.38 -0.38 -10.21
N ALA A 61 6.12 -0.28 -10.67
CA ALA A 61 5.71 0.70 -11.68
C ALA A 61 5.88 2.14 -11.17
N ALA A 62 5.50 2.42 -9.93
CA ALA A 62 5.69 3.74 -9.32
C ALA A 62 7.18 4.10 -9.24
N LEU A 63 8.06 3.17 -8.85
CA LEU A 63 9.51 3.37 -8.84
C LEU A 63 10.08 3.61 -10.24
N ALA A 64 9.65 2.81 -11.23
CA ALA A 64 10.08 2.97 -12.62
C ALA A 64 9.66 4.34 -13.19
N LEU A 65 8.42 4.75 -12.93
CA LEU A 65 7.92 6.07 -13.30
C LEU A 65 8.66 7.19 -12.59
N LEU A 66 8.93 7.06 -11.29
CA LEU A 66 9.73 8.04 -10.54
C LEU A 66 11.14 8.17 -11.13
N ALA A 67 11.79 7.04 -11.44
CA ALA A 67 13.11 7.02 -12.06
C ALA A 67 13.12 7.67 -13.46
N GLY A 68 12.02 7.56 -14.21
CA GLY A 68 11.83 8.27 -15.47
C GLY A 68 11.65 9.78 -15.25
N VAL A 69 10.77 10.17 -14.32
CA VAL A 69 10.47 11.58 -14.00
C VAL A 69 11.71 12.32 -13.48
N VAL A 70 12.53 11.68 -12.64
CA VAL A 70 13.79 12.27 -12.15
C VAL A 70 14.74 12.61 -13.32
N ARG A 71 14.76 11.79 -14.38
CA ARG A 71 15.57 12.07 -15.57
C ARG A 71 15.01 13.18 -16.44
N LEU A 72 13.70 13.38 -16.45
CA LEU A 72 13.05 14.45 -17.21
C LEU A 72 13.25 15.85 -16.59
N GLN A 73 13.72 15.92 -15.33
CA GLN A 73 13.96 17.16 -14.58
C GLN A 73 12.74 18.11 -14.50
N VAL A 74 11.53 17.59 -14.76
CA VAL A 74 10.29 18.37 -14.63
C VAL A 74 9.97 18.53 -13.15
N PRO A 75 9.92 19.76 -12.62
CA PRO A 75 9.64 19.99 -11.22
C PRO A 75 8.21 19.52 -10.88
N TYR A 76 8.04 19.01 -9.66
CA TYR A 76 6.75 18.58 -9.08
C TYR A 76 6.02 17.39 -9.74
N LEU A 77 6.42 16.93 -10.93
CA LEU A 77 5.77 15.81 -11.63
C LEU A 77 5.79 14.49 -10.81
N HIS A 78 6.82 14.30 -9.98
CA HIS A 78 6.93 13.16 -9.08
C HIS A 78 5.78 13.08 -8.06
N TRP A 79 5.18 14.22 -7.68
CA TRP A 79 4.03 14.23 -6.77
C TRP A 79 2.79 13.57 -7.39
N LEU A 80 2.55 13.82 -8.68
CA LEU A 80 1.42 13.20 -9.40
C LEU A 80 1.60 11.68 -9.49
N VAL A 81 2.82 11.21 -9.75
CA VAL A 81 3.13 9.78 -9.78
C VAL A 81 2.89 9.13 -8.41
N MET A 82 3.39 9.74 -7.33
CA MET A 82 3.20 9.21 -5.98
C MET A 82 1.73 9.22 -5.55
N ALA A 83 1.00 10.31 -5.80
CA ALA A 83 -0.42 10.41 -5.48
C ALA A 83 -1.23 9.36 -6.26
N GLY A 84 -0.97 9.22 -7.57
CA GLY A 84 -1.60 8.21 -8.41
C GLY A 84 -1.34 6.79 -7.92
N ALA A 85 -0.10 6.49 -7.52
CA ALA A 85 0.27 5.18 -6.97
C ALA A 85 -0.49 4.86 -5.67
N VAL A 86 -0.65 5.84 -4.76
CA VAL A 86 -1.44 5.67 -3.53
C VAL A 86 -2.90 5.42 -3.85
N VAL A 87 -3.52 6.23 -4.72
CA VAL A 87 -4.93 6.08 -5.09
C VAL A 87 -5.20 4.73 -5.75
N ALA A 88 -4.35 4.32 -6.69
CA ALA A 88 -4.47 3.02 -7.36
C ALA A 88 -4.34 1.86 -6.38
N SER A 89 -3.38 1.93 -5.46
CA SER A 89 -3.15 0.90 -4.42
C SER A 89 -4.36 0.79 -3.51
N VAL A 90 -4.85 1.90 -2.96
CA VAL A 90 -6.02 1.95 -2.09
C VAL A 90 -7.25 1.39 -2.80
N TYR A 91 -7.49 1.77 -4.05
CA TYR A 91 -8.63 1.26 -4.82
C TYR A 91 -8.56 -0.26 -5.03
N LEU A 92 -7.38 -0.80 -5.34
CA LEU A 92 -7.16 -2.25 -5.45
C LEU A 92 -7.39 -2.97 -4.12
N TRP A 93 -6.95 -2.39 -3.00
CA TRP A 93 -7.18 -2.92 -1.67
C TRP A 93 -8.67 -2.94 -1.32
N LEU A 94 -9.41 -1.88 -1.67
CA LEU A 94 -10.87 -1.82 -1.47
C LEU A 94 -11.60 -2.88 -2.30
N CYS A 95 -11.25 -3.05 -3.57
CA CYS A 95 -11.85 -4.08 -4.43
C CYS A 95 -11.56 -5.50 -3.92
N THR A 96 -10.32 -5.74 -3.48
CA THR A 96 -9.91 -7.03 -2.89
C THR A 96 -10.67 -7.28 -1.59
N ALA A 97 -10.78 -6.28 -0.72
CA ALA A 97 -11.54 -6.35 0.53
C ALA A 97 -13.02 -6.63 0.27
N ALA A 98 -13.63 -5.99 -0.73
CA ALA A 98 -15.02 -6.24 -1.13
C ALA A 98 -15.22 -7.67 -1.62
N ALA A 99 -14.35 -8.17 -2.49
CA ALA A 99 -14.43 -9.55 -2.97
C ALA A 99 -14.24 -10.58 -1.84
N CYS A 100 -13.32 -10.33 -0.90
CA CYS A 100 -13.14 -11.18 0.28
C CYS A 100 -14.36 -11.13 1.22
N ARG A 101 -14.99 -9.97 1.38
CA ARG A 101 -16.21 -9.78 2.18
C ARG A 101 -17.40 -10.55 1.61
N VAL A 102 -17.63 -10.47 0.29
CA VAL A 102 -18.70 -11.24 -0.38
C VAL A 102 -18.54 -12.75 -0.15
N ARG A 103 -17.29 -13.23 -0.10
CA ARG A 103 -16.98 -14.65 0.17
C ARG A 103 -17.17 -15.06 1.64
N GLY A 104 -17.31 -14.11 2.56
CA GLY A 104 -17.43 -14.40 4.00
C GLY A 104 -16.19 -15.03 4.64
N ARG A 105 -14.99 -14.88 4.05
CA ARG A 105 -13.75 -15.51 4.55
C ARG A 105 -12.87 -14.57 5.37
N HIS A 106 -12.07 -15.17 6.25
CA HIS A 106 -11.07 -14.46 7.06
C HIS A 106 -10.03 -13.76 6.18
N SER A 107 -10.17 -12.44 6.07
CA SER A 107 -9.36 -11.63 5.15
C SER A 107 -7.98 -11.26 5.71
N VAL A 108 -7.70 -11.54 6.99
CA VAL A 108 -6.41 -11.22 7.63
C VAL A 108 -5.25 -11.98 7.00
N ARG A 109 -5.42 -13.28 6.65
CA ARG A 109 -4.35 -14.06 5.99
C ARG A 109 -4.04 -13.51 4.60
N VAL A 110 -5.09 -13.15 3.84
CA VAL A 110 -4.98 -12.51 2.53
C VAL A 110 -4.19 -11.21 2.65
N ALA A 111 -4.55 -10.39 3.63
CA ALA A 111 -3.93 -9.10 3.87
C ALA A 111 -2.45 -9.24 4.28
N LEU A 112 -2.12 -10.13 5.22
CA LEU A 112 -0.73 -10.39 5.64
C LEU A 112 0.14 -10.88 4.49
N LEU A 113 -0.37 -11.82 3.67
CA LEU A 113 0.37 -12.32 2.52
C LEU A 113 0.62 -11.18 1.51
N GLY A 114 -0.42 -10.41 1.19
CA GLY A 114 -0.34 -9.33 0.21
C GLY A 114 0.44 -8.10 0.65
N SER A 115 0.45 -7.76 1.94
CA SER A 115 1.18 -6.60 2.49
C SER A 115 2.62 -6.91 2.89
N SER A 116 3.02 -8.19 2.90
CA SER A 116 4.36 -8.64 3.28
C SER A 116 5.53 -7.91 2.60
N PRO A 117 5.49 -7.48 1.32
CA PRO A 117 6.61 -6.74 0.72
C PRO A 117 6.89 -5.42 1.42
N TYR A 118 5.85 -4.73 1.87
CA TYR A 118 5.98 -3.46 2.58
C TYR A 118 6.64 -3.66 3.95
N LEU A 119 6.31 -4.75 4.64
CA LEU A 119 6.96 -5.09 5.90
C LEU A 119 8.45 -5.43 5.71
N LEU A 120 8.77 -6.22 4.67
CA LEU A 120 10.15 -6.56 4.33
C LEU A 120 10.96 -5.31 3.94
N LEU A 121 10.37 -4.39 3.17
CA LEU A 121 11.01 -3.12 2.82
C LEU A 121 11.22 -2.22 4.03
N ALA A 122 10.23 -2.12 4.92
CA ALA A 122 10.36 -1.36 6.16
C ALA A 122 11.53 -1.89 7.01
N ALA A 123 11.64 -3.22 7.14
CA ALA A 123 12.75 -3.87 7.83
C ALA A 123 14.10 -3.60 7.12
N ALA A 124 14.15 -3.72 5.79
CA ALA A 124 15.37 -3.47 5.01
C ALA A 124 15.85 -2.02 5.14
N PHE A 125 14.94 -1.03 5.06
CA PHE A 125 15.30 0.38 5.25
C PHE A 125 15.71 0.69 6.69
N SER A 126 15.07 0.05 7.67
CA SER A 126 15.46 0.19 9.08
C SER A 126 16.86 -0.36 9.33
N TYR A 127 17.19 -1.51 8.72
CA TYR A 127 18.54 -2.08 8.75
C TYR A 127 19.57 -1.15 8.10
N ARG A 128 19.26 -0.58 6.92
CA ARG A 128 20.16 0.40 6.26
C ARG A 128 20.32 1.68 7.07
N LEU A 129 19.29 2.13 7.78
CA LEU A 129 19.36 3.30 8.65
C LEU A 129 20.26 3.05 9.86
N ALA A 130 20.18 1.87 10.48
CA ALA A 130 21.04 1.50 11.60
C ALA A 130 22.51 1.36 11.20
N GLY A 131 22.78 0.93 9.96
CA GLY A 131 24.13 0.80 9.40
C GLY A 131 24.62 2.03 8.62
N LEU A 132 24.00 3.20 8.78
CA LEU A 132 24.33 4.38 7.99
C LEU A 132 25.74 4.88 8.32
N GLN A 133 26.63 4.86 7.32
CA GLN A 133 28.00 5.33 7.41
C GLN A 133 28.32 6.19 6.17
N PRO A 134 29.23 7.18 6.28
CA PRO A 134 29.56 8.05 5.17
C PRO A 134 30.28 7.24 4.09
N ALA A 135 29.80 7.33 2.85
CA ALA A 135 30.45 6.65 1.73
C ALA A 135 31.75 7.37 1.30
N TYR A 136 31.84 8.68 1.59
CA TYR A 136 32.99 9.54 1.28
C TYR A 136 33.08 10.71 2.27
N PRO A 137 34.25 11.35 2.42
CA PRO A 137 34.39 12.55 3.23
C PRO A 137 33.51 13.68 2.67
N GLY A 138 32.65 14.26 3.52
CA GLY A 138 31.70 15.31 3.15
C GLY A 138 30.30 14.83 2.75
N ASP A 139 30.01 13.53 2.85
CA ASP A 139 28.69 12.97 2.54
C ASP A 139 27.62 13.47 3.53
N ASP A 140 26.45 13.86 3.01
CA ASP A 140 25.35 14.39 3.83
C ASP A 140 24.53 13.25 4.44
N LEU A 141 25.06 12.74 5.55
CA LEU A 141 24.43 11.69 6.35
C LEU A 141 23.04 12.09 6.87
N VAL A 142 22.78 13.38 7.07
CA VAL A 142 21.50 13.85 7.58
C VAL A 142 20.44 13.70 6.48
N MET A 143 20.73 14.15 5.26
CA MET A 143 19.82 13.96 4.12
C MET A 143 19.56 12.47 3.84
N ALA A 144 20.60 11.63 3.90
CA ALA A 144 20.46 10.19 3.72
C ALA A 144 19.57 9.55 4.81
N ALA A 145 19.77 9.92 6.08
CA ALA A 145 18.95 9.46 7.19
C ALA A 145 17.49 9.89 7.05
N VAL A 146 17.23 11.15 6.68
CA VAL A 146 15.88 11.68 6.44
C VAL A 146 15.17 10.89 5.34
N GLY A 147 15.88 10.57 4.26
CA GLY A 147 15.34 9.75 3.16
C GLY A 147 14.95 8.33 3.63
N LEU A 148 15.81 7.67 4.41
CA LEU A 148 15.54 6.34 4.95
C LEU A 148 14.39 6.34 5.97
N ILE A 149 14.32 7.34 6.86
CA ILE A 149 13.21 7.49 7.81
C ILE A 149 11.88 7.67 7.06
N ALA A 150 11.85 8.51 6.02
CA ALA A 150 10.67 8.68 5.19
C ALA A 150 10.28 7.38 4.48
N ALA A 151 11.24 6.60 3.99
CA ALA A 151 11.00 5.31 3.34
C ALA A 151 10.43 4.25 4.32
N VAL A 152 10.95 4.19 5.54
CA VAL A 152 10.41 3.34 6.61
C VAL A 152 8.97 3.74 6.94
N LEU A 153 8.70 5.04 7.11
CA LEU A 153 7.37 5.55 7.43
C LEU A 153 6.36 5.19 6.34
N VAL A 154 6.69 5.45 5.07
CA VAL A 154 5.78 5.20 3.94
C VAL A 154 5.48 3.70 3.81
N THR A 155 6.49 2.84 3.94
CA THR A 155 6.29 1.38 3.83
C THR A 155 5.53 0.81 5.04
N ALA A 156 5.79 1.30 6.25
CA ALA A 156 5.02 0.93 7.44
C ALA A 156 3.54 1.35 7.34
N VAL A 157 3.27 2.57 6.86
CA VAL A 157 1.89 3.06 6.63
C VAL A 157 1.22 2.24 5.53
N ALA A 158 1.90 1.92 4.43
CA ALA A 158 1.37 1.05 3.36
C ALA A 158 1.03 -0.36 3.88
N PHE A 159 1.90 -0.94 4.71
CA PHE A 159 1.65 -2.22 5.36
C PHE A 159 0.39 -2.17 6.24
N ALA A 160 0.32 -1.19 7.14
CA ALA A 160 -0.78 -1.04 8.08
C ALA A 160 -2.12 -0.77 7.36
N THR A 161 -2.11 0.08 6.35
CA THR A 161 -3.32 0.43 5.59
C THR A 161 -3.88 -0.73 4.78
N CYS A 162 -3.02 -1.44 4.05
CA CYS A 162 -3.41 -2.66 3.35
C CYS A 162 -3.98 -3.69 4.34
N LEU A 163 -3.31 -3.88 5.49
CA LEU A 163 -3.77 -4.77 6.55
C LEU A 163 -5.15 -4.36 7.11
N LEU A 164 -5.37 -3.07 7.38
CA LEU A 164 -6.62 -2.55 7.93
C LEU A 164 -7.78 -2.60 6.92
N ILE A 165 -7.52 -2.27 5.66
CA ILE A 165 -8.54 -2.28 4.61
C ILE A 165 -8.90 -3.71 4.23
N VAL A 166 -7.93 -4.56 3.90
CA VAL A 166 -8.23 -5.93 3.45
C VAL A 166 -8.54 -6.82 4.64
N GLY A 167 -7.74 -6.77 5.70
CA GLY A 167 -7.84 -7.71 6.82
C GLY A 167 -9.05 -7.50 7.73
N PHE A 168 -9.49 -6.25 7.91
CA PHE A 168 -10.50 -5.89 8.92
C PHE A 168 -11.81 -5.31 8.37
N SER A 169 -12.01 -5.29 7.04
CA SER A 169 -13.30 -4.83 6.45
C SER A 169 -14.39 -5.90 6.41
N GLY A 170 -14.06 -7.16 6.72
CA GLY A 170 -15.00 -8.29 6.69
C GLY A 170 -15.77 -8.58 7.98
N ARG A 171 -15.52 -7.85 9.09
CA ARG A 171 -16.26 -8.08 10.34
C ARG A 171 -17.61 -7.38 10.29
N HIS A 172 -18.63 -8.12 9.85
CA HIS A 172 -19.99 -7.84 10.27
C HIS A 172 -20.03 -8.08 11.79
N THR A 173 -20.11 -7.01 12.59
CA THR A 173 -20.74 -7.16 13.89
C THR A 173 -22.15 -7.62 13.56
N ARG A 174 -22.49 -8.88 13.84
CA ARG A 174 -23.90 -9.21 14.05
C ARG A 174 -24.28 -8.38 15.26
N ALA A 175 -25.01 -7.28 15.03
CA ALA A 175 -25.80 -6.71 16.09
C ALA A 175 -26.78 -7.83 16.47
N ALA A 176 -26.55 -8.42 17.63
CA ALA A 176 -27.53 -9.23 18.33
C ALA A 176 -28.55 -8.29 18.96
#